data_AF-A0A7S0TQG8-F1
#
_entry.id   AF-A0A7S0TQG8-F1
#
_cell.length_a   1.000
_cell.length_b   1.000
_cell.length_c   1.000
_cell.angle_alpha   90.00
_cell.angle_beta   90.00
_cell.angle_gamma   90.00
#
_symmetry.space_group_name_H-M   'P 1'
#
loop_
_entity.id
_entity.type
_entity.pdbx_description
1 polymer ?
#
loop_
_entity_poly.entity_id
_entity_poly.type
_entity_poly.pdbx_seq_one_letter_code
_entity_poly.pdbx_strand_id
1 'polypeptide(L)'
;AKRVPCMLLQVNSYDQWDRQRVLGYGYMNLPLTPGFTDKTVMTWRPALSQVGKMRSFFIGGTPELRDLTFAGIPTSCQGPLSRYGFSSESSGSVRVRSHCIVQGPKPALPKDNKPARDTLKAGAQAVADATHGSRHGREAVLSRARKAKDDERLESKRAEAHATRTRSRE
;
A
#
# COMPACT_ATOMS: atom_id res chain seq x y z
N ALA A 1 15.07 10.24 -1.56
CA ALA A 1 14.12 9.59 -0.64
C ALA A 1 12.79 10.35 -0.65
N LYS A 2 11.65 9.67 -0.77
CA LYS A 2 10.32 10.30 -0.76
C LYS A 2 10.06 10.85 0.65
N ARG A 3 9.87 12.16 0.80
CA ARG A 3 9.53 12.78 2.10
C ARG A 3 8.11 12.38 2.48
N VAL A 4 7.95 11.80 3.66
CA VAL A 4 6.65 11.43 4.21
C VAL A 4 6.17 12.58 5.11
N PRO A 5 4.92 13.06 4.97
CA PRO A 5 4.37 14.05 5.89
C PRO A 5 4.36 13.49 7.31
N CYS A 6 4.84 14.29 8.27
CA CYS A 6 4.87 13.94 9.69
C CYS A 6 3.91 14.85 10.46
N MET A 7 3.11 14.25 11.33
CA MET A 7 2.24 14.94 12.28
C MET A 7 2.92 14.91 13.64
N LEU A 8 3.23 16.10 14.18
CA LEU A 8 3.73 16.29 15.54
C LEU A 8 2.55 16.60 16.45
N LEU A 9 2.52 15.99 17.64
CA LEU A 9 1.39 16.06 18.57
C LEU A 9 1.88 16.61 19.91
N GLN A 10 1.17 17.61 20.43
CA GLN A 10 1.25 18.06 21.81
C GLN A 10 -0.12 17.90 22.46
N VAL A 11 -0.17 17.13 23.54
CA VAL A 11 -1.39 16.90 24.32
C VAL A 11 -1.34 17.81 25.53
N ASN A 12 -2.31 18.71 25.64
CA ASN A 12 -2.44 19.63 26.77
C ASN A 12 -3.76 19.38 27.50
N SER A 13 -3.75 19.54 28.82
CA SER A 13 -4.97 19.71 29.61
C SER A 13 -5.16 21.16 30.02
N TYR A 14 -6.42 21.55 30.15
CA TYR A 14 -6.86 22.83 30.69
C TYR A 14 -7.61 22.58 31.98
N ASP A 15 -7.35 23.40 33.00
CA ASP A 15 -8.15 23.40 34.23
C ASP A 15 -9.18 24.53 34.24
N GLN A 16 -9.97 24.61 35.30
CA GLN A 16 -11.01 25.62 35.48
C GLN A 16 -10.47 27.06 35.61
N TRP A 17 -9.15 27.21 35.76
CA TRP A 17 -8.45 28.49 35.82
C TRP A 17 -7.68 28.78 34.53
N ASP A 18 -8.02 28.09 33.44
CA ASP A 18 -7.38 28.22 32.12
C ASP A 18 -5.87 27.95 32.14
N ARG A 19 -5.37 27.20 33.14
CA ARG A 19 -3.96 26.83 33.19
C ARG A 19 -3.71 25.65 32.27
N GLN A 20 -2.80 25.85 31.33
CA GLN A 20 -2.34 24.80 30.43
C GLN A 20 -1.29 23.91 31.11
N ARG A 21 -1.45 22.59 30.96
CA ARG A 21 -0.43 21.60 31.37
C ARG A 21 -0.16 20.64 30.23
N VAL A 22 1.11 20.51 29.85
CA VAL A 22 1.53 19.49 28.89
C VAL A 22 1.40 18.11 29.51
N LEU A 23 0.57 17.27 28.91
CA LEU A 23 0.42 15.86 29.26
C LEU A 23 1.39 15.00 28.48
N GLY A 24 1.68 15.30 27.21
CA GLY A 24 2.61 14.51 26.44
C GLY A 24 2.83 15.00 25.02
N TYR A 25 3.88 14.45 24.44
CA TYR A 25 4.31 14.67 23.08
C TYR A 25 4.29 13.35 22.33
N GLY A 26 4.00 13.41 21.04
CA GLY A 26 4.02 12.26 20.17
C GLY A 26 4.27 12.70 18.74
N TYR A 27 4.48 11.72 17.87
CA TYR A 27 4.55 11.97 16.44
C TYR A 27 4.05 10.76 15.68
N MET A 28 3.59 10.98 14.45
CA MET A 28 3.31 9.91 13.53
C MET A 28 3.54 10.34 12.08
N ASN A 29 4.02 9.39 11.27
CA ASN A 29 4.07 9.57 9.83
C ASN A 29 2.68 9.30 9.22
N LEU A 30 2.19 10.25 8.43
CA LEU A 30 0.95 10.09 7.67
C LEU A 30 1.17 9.08 6.53
N PRO A 31 0.20 8.19 6.28
CA PRO A 31 0.32 7.22 5.20
C PRO A 31 0.34 7.93 3.84
N LEU A 32 1.23 7.48 2.97
CA LEU A 32 1.29 7.93 1.56
C LEU A 32 0.36 7.12 0.65
N THR A 33 -0.39 6.18 1.21
CA THR A 33 -1.41 5.40 0.52
C THR A 33 -2.76 6.09 0.67
N PRO A 34 -3.55 6.22 -0.41
CA PRO A 34 -4.90 6.75 -0.30
C PRO A 34 -5.76 5.80 0.54
N GLY A 35 -6.74 6.35 1.25
CA GLY A 35 -7.69 5.57 2.06
C GLY A 35 -7.77 6.02 3.51
N PHE A 36 -8.31 5.15 4.35
CA PHE A 36 -8.50 5.36 5.78
C PHE A 36 -7.39 4.69 6.60
N THR A 37 -6.98 5.31 7.69
CA THR A 37 -6.01 4.73 8.62
C THR A 37 -6.36 5.16 10.05
N ASP A 38 -6.39 4.18 10.95
CA ASP A 38 -6.55 4.37 12.40
C ASP A 38 -5.26 3.91 13.10
N LYS A 39 -4.58 4.84 13.78
CA LYS A 39 -3.31 4.58 14.47
C LYS A 39 -3.34 5.11 15.88
N THR A 40 -2.84 4.32 16.82
CA THR A 40 -2.61 4.75 18.19
C THR A 40 -1.17 5.21 18.36
N VAL A 41 -0.98 6.48 18.70
CA VAL A 41 0.31 7.09 18.99
C VAL A 41 0.53 7.06 20.50
N MET A 42 1.61 6.42 20.93
CA MET A 42 2.02 6.47 22.34
C MET A 42 2.70 7.82 22.59
N THR A 43 2.29 8.48 23.67
CA THR A 43 2.79 9.81 24.02
C THR A 43 3.78 9.72 25.19
N TRP A 44 4.72 10.67 25.23
CA TRP A 44 5.76 10.76 26.25
C TRP A 44 5.95 12.19 26.70
N ARG A 45 6.47 12.42 27.90
CA ARG A 45 6.79 13.76 28.41
C ARG A 45 8.13 13.78 29.13
N PRO A 46 8.77 14.95 29.30
CA PRO A 46 9.91 15.07 30.20
C PRO A 46 9.54 14.66 31.63
N ALA A 47 10.33 13.80 32.24
CA ALA A 47 10.15 13.39 33.62
C ALA A 47 10.50 14.55 34.55
N LEU A 48 9.64 14.77 35.54
CA LEU A 48 9.79 15.80 36.56
C LEU A 48 10.45 15.24 37.82
N SER A 49 11.31 16.04 38.45
CA SER A 49 11.73 15.79 39.84
C SER A 49 10.54 15.91 40.79
N GLN A 50 10.65 15.39 42.01
CA GLN A 50 9.56 15.49 43.01
C GLN A 50 9.16 16.95 43.29
N VAL A 51 10.16 17.84 43.40
CA VAL A 51 9.94 19.29 43.55
C VAL A 51 9.26 19.87 42.31
N GLY A 52 9.64 19.41 41.11
CA GLY A 52 9.01 19.82 39.86
C GLY A 52 7.54 19.41 39.77
N LYS A 53 7.18 18.20 40.24
CA LYS A 53 5.79 17.73 40.33
C LYS A 53 4.98 18.61 41.29
N MET A 54 5.50 18.91 42.48
CA MET A 54 4.82 19.79 43.44
C MET A 54 4.64 21.22 42.90
N ARG A 55 5.67 21.80 42.29
CA ARG A 55 5.57 23.13 41.66
C ARG A 55 4.51 23.16 40.55
N SER A 56 4.53 22.17 39.66
CA SER A 56 3.54 22.05 38.58
C SER A 56 2.11 21.90 39.10
N PHE A 57 1.94 21.21 40.24
CA PHE A 57 0.64 21.05 40.88
C PHE A 57 0.13 22.36 41.49
N PHE A 58 0.93 23.01 42.35
CA PHE A 58 0.47 24.18 43.14
C PHE A 58 0.57 25.51 42.38
N ILE A 59 1.72 25.77 41.76
CA ILE A 59 2.02 27.05 41.10
C ILE A 59 1.49 27.02 39.66
N GLY A 60 1.43 25.83 39.06
CA GLY A 60 1.26 25.68 37.62
C GLY A 60 2.60 25.76 36.90
N GLY A 61 2.57 25.45 35.62
CA GLY A 61 3.76 25.32 34.79
C GLY A 61 4.23 23.87 34.68
N THR A 62 4.50 23.46 33.44
CA THR A 62 5.04 22.14 33.10
C THR A 62 6.24 22.38 32.19
N PRO A 63 7.33 21.61 32.29
CA PRO A 63 8.44 21.72 31.35
C PRO A 63 7.93 21.41 29.94
N GLU A 64 8.17 22.33 29.03
CA GLU A 64 7.79 22.20 27.64
C GLU A 64 9.02 22.02 26.76
N LEU A 65 8.84 21.31 25.65
CA LEU A 65 9.84 21.29 24.59
C LEU A 65 9.93 22.67 23.96
N ARG A 66 11.16 23.18 23.81
CA ARG A 66 11.42 24.43 23.08
C ARG A 66 10.96 24.33 21.61
N ASP A 67 11.09 23.15 21.02
CA ASP A 67 10.63 22.86 19.66
C ASP A 67 9.93 21.49 19.63
N LEU A 68 8.75 21.46 19.02
CA LEU A 68 7.95 20.26 18.78
C LEU A 68 8.65 19.24 17.89
N THR A 69 9.61 19.66 17.06
CA THR A 69 10.40 18.72 16.23
C THR A 69 11.18 17.71 17.08
N PHE A 70 11.53 18.04 18.33
CA PHE A 70 12.17 17.11 19.28
C PHE A 70 11.25 15.98 19.76
N ALA A 71 9.94 16.08 19.52
CA ALA A 71 9.00 14.99 19.78
C ALA A 71 9.19 13.81 18.82
N GLY A 72 9.67 14.10 17.60
CA GLY A 72 9.86 13.15 16.52
C GLY A 72 11.32 12.71 16.33
N ILE A 73 11.51 11.67 15.51
CA ILE A 73 12.85 11.29 15.07
C ILE A 73 13.27 12.26 13.96
N PRO A 74 14.38 13.01 14.13
CA PRO A 74 14.88 13.87 13.07
C PRO A 74 15.33 13.01 11.89
N THR A 75 15.03 13.46 10.68
CA THR A 75 15.33 12.75 9.41
C THR A 75 16.82 12.45 9.20
N SER A 76 17.70 13.07 9.97
CA SER A 76 19.16 12.89 9.94
C SER A 76 19.66 11.71 10.80
N CYS A 77 18.84 11.14 11.69
CA CYS A 77 19.29 10.09 12.59
C CYS A 77 19.04 8.69 12.01
N GLN A 78 20.13 8.00 11.68
CA GLN A 78 20.14 6.61 11.21
C GLN A 78 20.40 5.59 12.35
N GLY A 79 20.34 6.02 13.61
CA GLY A 79 20.60 5.20 14.79
C GLY A 79 19.67 5.53 15.97
N PRO A 80 19.80 4.83 17.11
CA PRO A 80 18.98 5.09 18.30
C PRO A 80 19.20 6.55 18.75
N LEU A 81 18.15 7.35 18.65
CA LEU A 81 18.17 8.74 19.08
C LEU A 81 18.21 8.77 20.60
N SER A 82 19.41 8.93 21.17
CA SER A 82 19.52 9.23 22.59
C SER A 82 19.01 10.65 22.82
N ARG A 83 17.92 10.78 23.57
CA ARG A 83 17.41 12.06 24.09
C ARG A 83 18.30 12.54 25.24
N TYR A 84 19.61 12.61 25.00
CA TYR A 84 20.61 13.02 25.99
C TYR A 84 20.23 14.40 26.57
N GLY A 85 20.02 14.46 27.88
CA GLY A 85 19.76 15.71 28.60
C GLY A 85 18.48 15.74 29.46
N PHE A 86 17.49 14.87 29.22
CA PHE A 86 16.27 14.81 30.05
C PHE A 86 15.74 13.39 30.16
N SER A 87 15.40 12.98 31.39
CA SER A 87 14.64 11.75 31.61
C SER A 87 13.23 11.90 31.02
N SER A 88 12.65 10.83 30.49
CA SER A 88 11.31 10.85 29.89
C SER A 88 10.40 9.84 30.57
N GLU A 89 9.12 10.17 30.67
CA GLU A 89 8.07 9.29 31.18
C GLU A 89 7.03 9.04 30.08
N SER A 90 6.49 7.82 29.99
CA SER A 90 5.34 7.52 29.13
C SER A 90 4.10 8.21 29.69
N SER A 91 3.26 8.75 28.81
CA SER A 91 2.10 9.54 29.22
C SER A 91 0.91 9.28 28.30
N GLY A 92 0.26 8.13 28.50
CA GLY A 92 -0.95 7.75 27.77
C GLY A 92 -0.76 7.53 26.28
N SER A 93 -1.87 7.61 25.54
CA SER A 93 -1.91 7.41 24.10
C SER A 93 -3.00 8.26 23.44
N VAL A 94 -2.79 8.58 22.16
CA VAL A 94 -3.72 9.33 21.32
C VAL A 94 -4.06 8.49 20.11
N ARG A 95 -5.36 8.23 19.88
CA ARG A 95 -5.82 7.54 18.68
C ARG A 95 -6.12 8.55 17.57
N VAL A 96 -5.39 8.44 16.47
CA VAL A 96 -5.49 9.31 15.31
C VAL A 96 -6.13 8.55 14.15
N ARG A 97 -7.30 9.03 13.74
CA ARG A 97 -8.00 8.57 12.53
C ARG A 97 -7.73 9.56 11.41
N SER A 98 -7.28 9.07 10.27
CA SER A 98 -6.90 9.88 9.11
C SER A 98 -7.52 9.33 7.83
N HIS A 99 -8.00 10.22 6.98
CA HIS A 99 -8.38 9.93 5.60
C HIS A 99 -7.37 10.62 4.69
N CYS A 100 -6.66 9.85 3.87
CA CYS A 100 -5.64 10.36 2.98
C CYS A 100 -6.11 10.27 1.52
N ILE A 101 -6.00 11.39 0.81
CA ILE A 101 -6.18 11.48 -0.64
C ILE A 101 -4.81 11.81 -1.21
N VAL A 102 -4.35 11.01 -2.16
CA VAL A 102 -3.03 11.18 -2.76
C VAL A 102 -3.20 11.66 -4.18
N GLN A 103 -2.73 12.87 -4.45
CA GLN A 103 -2.68 13.44 -5.80
C GLN A 103 -1.25 13.34 -6.32
N GLY A 104 -1.09 12.80 -7.52
CA GLY A 104 0.20 12.58 -8.14
C GLY A 104 0.07 12.10 -9.58
N PRO A 105 1.18 11.99 -10.32
CA PRO A 105 1.15 11.47 -11.67
C PRO A 105 0.50 10.09 -11.68
N LYS A 106 -0.35 9.86 -12.70
CA LYS A 106 -1.10 8.62 -12.87
C LYS A 106 -0.15 7.42 -12.68
N PRO A 107 -0.40 6.51 -11.72
CA PRO A 107 0.44 5.33 -11.56
C PRO A 107 0.47 4.64 -12.91
N ALA A 108 1.68 4.34 -13.40
CA ALA A 108 1.85 3.66 -14.67
C ALA A 108 1.04 2.37 -14.58
N LEU A 109 -0.05 2.30 -15.35
CA LEU A 109 -0.79 1.06 -15.50
C LEU A 109 0.22 0.00 -15.96
N PRO A 110 0.12 -1.25 -15.47
CA PRO A 110 0.89 -2.35 -16.03
C PRO A 110 0.74 -2.25 -17.55
N LYS A 111 1.85 -2.10 -18.27
CA LYS A 111 1.80 -2.12 -19.73
C LYS A 111 1.21 -3.48 -20.06
N ASP A 112 -0.02 -3.51 -20.58
CA ASP A 112 -0.52 -4.72 -21.23
C ASP A 112 0.56 -5.10 -22.23
N ASN A 113 1.24 -6.22 -21.98
CA ASN A 113 2.10 -6.83 -22.98
C ASN A 113 1.15 -7.29 -24.08
N LYS A 114 0.77 -6.37 -24.97
CA LYS A 114 0.12 -6.72 -26.22
C LYS A 114 1.14 -7.63 -26.90
N PRO A 115 0.82 -8.91 -27.18
CA PRO A 115 1.74 -9.78 -27.87
C PRO A 115 2.13 -9.07 -29.16
N ALA A 116 3.44 -8.94 -29.38
CA ALA A 116 4.03 -8.21 -30.48
C ALA A 116 3.31 -8.58 -31.78
N ARG A 117 2.58 -7.61 -32.35
CA ARG A 117 1.80 -7.78 -33.59
C ARG A 117 2.70 -8.10 -34.80
N ASP A 118 4.02 -8.01 -34.60
CA ASP A 118 5.05 -8.22 -35.61
C ASP A 118 5.39 -9.71 -35.83
N THR A 119 5.16 -10.60 -34.86
CA THR A 119 5.40 -12.05 -35.05
C THR A 119 4.36 -12.70 -35.96
N LEU A 120 3.14 -12.14 -36.04
CA LEU A 120 2.09 -12.61 -36.95
C LEU A 120 2.38 -12.24 -38.42
N LYS A 121 3.09 -11.13 -38.68
CA LYS A 121 3.49 -10.74 -40.04
C LYS A 121 4.64 -11.61 -40.56
N ALA A 122 5.61 -11.94 -39.71
CA ALA A 122 6.71 -12.84 -40.08
C ALA A 122 6.22 -14.27 -40.39
N GLY A 123 5.26 -14.79 -39.60
CA GLY A 123 4.63 -16.08 -39.87
C GLY A 123 3.80 -16.09 -41.16
N ALA A 124 3.04 -15.02 -41.43
CA ALA A 124 2.25 -14.90 -42.66
C ALA A 124 3.12 -14.85 -43.93
N GLN A 125 4.28 -14.17 -43.86
CA GLN A 125 5.22 -14.09 -44.97
C GLN A 125 5.90 -15.43 -45.25
N ALA A 126 6.35 -16.15 -44.21
CA ALA A 126 6.95 -17.48 -44.36
C ALA A 126 5.95 -18.54 -44.88
N VAL A 127 4.68 -18.44 -44.49
CA VAL A 127 3.61 -19.32 -45.01
C VAL A 127 3.27 -18.98 -46.47
N ALA A 128 3.30 -17.70 -46.85
CA ALA A 128 3.10 -17.27 -48.24
C ALA A 128 4.23 -17.79 -49.15
N ASP A 129 5.48 -17.68 -48.71
CA ASP A 129 6.67 -18.13 -49.47
C ASP A 129 6.72 -19.67 -49.60
N ALA A 130 6.25 -20.42 -48.59
CA ALA A 130 6.12 -21.88 -48.66
C ALA A 130 4.99 -22.37 -49.58
N THR A 131 4.03 -21.51 -49.95
CA THR A 131 2.87 -21.90 -50.79
C THR A 131 3.06 -21.84 -52.30
N HIS A 132 4.28 -21.55 -52.80
CA HIS A 132 4.57 -21.57 -54.23
C HIS A 132 4.59 -22.99 -54.86
N GLY A 133 4.46 -24.06 -54.08
CA GLY A 133 4.39 -25.45 -54.55
C GLY A 133 2.96 -26.01 -54.68
N SER A 134 2.51 -26.18 -55.92
CA SER A 134 1.40 -27.03 -56.40
C SER A 134 0.02 -26.95 -55.71
N ARG A 135 -0.98 -26.49 -56.46
CA ARG A 135 -2.42 -26.36 -56.08
C ARG A 135 -3.03 -27.58 -55.38
N HIS A 136 -2.57 -28.81 -55.67
CA HIS A 136 -3.08 -30.04 -55.05
C HIS A 136 -2.73 -30.17 -53.56
N GLY A 137 -1.60 -29.60 -53.10
CA GLY A 137 -1.23 -29.65 -51.68
C GLY A 137 -2.14 -28.80 -50.79
N ARG A 138 -2.65 -27.68 -51.32
CA ARG A 138 -3.50 -26.73 -50.58
C ARG A 138 -4.83 -27.35 -50.14
N GLU A 139 -5.48 -28.12 -50.99
CA GLU A 139 -6.75 -28.75 -50.63
C GLU A 139 -6.58 -29.89 -49.61
N ALA A 140 -5.49 -30.65 -49.71
CA ALA A 140 -5.18 -31.73 -48.75
C ALA A 140 -4.88 -31.18 -47.34
N VAL A 141 -4.17 -30.05 -47.24
CA VAL A 141 -3.87 -29.42 -45.94
C VAL A 141 -5.12 -28.75 -45.35
N LEU A 142 -5.91 -28.04 -46.16
CA LEU A 142 -7.14 -27.38 -45.70
C LEU A 142 -8.22 -28.39 -45.28
N SER A 143 -8.34 -29.52 -45.98
CA SER A 143 -9.27 -30.60 -45.60
C SER A 143 -8.86 -31.29 -44.29
N ARG A 144 -7.56 -31.51 -44.05
CA ARG A 144 -7.06 -32.04 -42.76
C ARG A 144 -7.33 -31.07 -41.61
N ALA A 145 -7.10 -29.78 -41.80
CA ALA A 145 -7.36 -28.77 -40.77
C ALA A 145 -8.86 -28.64 -40.43
N ARG A 146 -9.75 -28.76 -41.43
CA ARG A 146 -11.20 -28.79 -41.21
C ARG A 146 -11.62 -30.04 -40.43
N LYS A 147 -11.11 -31.21 -40.82
CA LYS A 147 -11.41 -32.48 -40.15
C LYS A 147 -10.97 -32.49 -38.69
N ALA A 148 -9.78 -31.96 -38.38
CA ALA A 148 -9.29 -31.86 -37.01
C ALA A 148 -10.17 -30.95 -36.13
N LYS A 149 -10.67 -29.82 -36.67
CA LYS A 149 -11.60 -28.95 -35.94
C LYS A 149 -12.97 -29.60 -35.73
N ASP A 150 -13.45 -30.36 -36.70
CA ASP A 150 -14.72 -31.06 -36.59
C ASP A 150 -14.63 -32.21 -35.58
N ASP A 151 -13.50 -32.92 -35.53
CA ASP A 151 -13.20 -33.96 -34.53
C ASP A 151 -13.11 -33.36 -33.11
N GLU A 152 -12.42 -32.23 -32.93
CA GLU A 152 -12.33 -31.54 -31.64
C GLU A 152 -13.70 -31.05 -31.13
N ARG A 153 -14.55 -30.58 -32.06
CA ARG A 153 -15.93 -30.19 -31.74
C ARG A 153 -16.82 -31.38 -31.41
N LEU A 154 -16.59 -32.54 -32.03
CA LEU A 154 -17.30 -33.77 -31.73
C LEU A 154 -16.90 -34.29 -30.34
N GLU A 155 -15.62 -34.27 -30.01
CA GLU A 155 -15.10 -34.67 -28.71
C GLU A 155 -15.60 -33.75 -27.59
N SER A 156 -15.66 -32.43 -27.84
CA SER A 156 -16.26 -31.48 -26.90
C SER A 156 -17.73 -31.78 -26.62
N LYS A 157 -18.52 -32.09 -27.66
CA LYS A 157 -19.93 -32.49 -27.50
C LYS A 157 -20.10 -33.83 -26.78
N ARG A 158 -19.20 -34.79 -27.02
CA ARG A 158 -19.18 -36.09 -26.32
C ARG A 158 -18.87 -35.94 -24.84
N ALA A 159 -17.88 -35.11 -24.50
CA ALA A 159 -17.52 -34.79 -23.13
C ALA A 159 -18.68 -34.10 -22.39
N GLU A 160 -19.36 -33.17 -23.05
CA GLU A 160 -20.52 -32.46 -22.51
C GLU A 160 -21.73 -33.40 -22.30
N ALA A 161 -21.98 -34.32 -23.24
CA ALA A 161 -23.02 -35.35 -23.11
C ALA A 161 -22.71 -36.35 -21.98
N HIS A 162 -21.45 -36.73 -21.80
CA HIS A 162 -21.03 -37.60 -20.70
C HIS A 162 -21.21 -36.91 -19.35
N ALA A 163 -20.82 -35.64 -19.22
CA ALA A 163 -21.01 -34.84 -18.00
C ALA A 163 -22.50 -34.66 -17.64
N THR A 164 -23.38 -34.56 -18.64
CA THR A 164 -24.83 -34.46 -18.41
C THR A 164 -25.42 -35.79 -17.92
N ARG A 165 -24.89 -36.93 -18.41
CA ARG A 165 -25.36 -38.27 -18.05
C ARG A 165 -24.93 -38.70 -16.65
N THR A 166 -23.76 -38.26 -16.19
CA THR A 166 -23.30 -38.50 -14.80
C THR A 166 -24.07 -37.67 -13.79
N ARG A 167 -24.51 -36.47 -14.16
CA ARG A 167 -25.27 -35.55 -13.28
C ARG A 167 -26.73 -35.94 -13.05
N SER A 168 -27.30 -36.82 -13.89
CA SER A 168 -28.68 -37.32 -13.74
C SER A 168 -28.78 -38.65 -12.97
N ARG A 169 -27.65 -39.13 -12.41
CA ARG A 169 -27.55 -40.43 -11.71
C ARG A 169 -27.23 -40.28 -10.22
N GLU A 170 -27.18 -39.04 -9.72
CA GLU A 170 -27.27 -38.63 -8.31
C GLU A 170 -28.68 -38.09 -8.04
#